data_AF-T1AJX1-F1
#
_entry.id   AF-T1AJX1-F1
#
_cell.length_a   1.000
_cell.length_b   1.000
_cell.length_c   1.000
_cell.angle_alpha   90.00
_cell.angle_beta   90.00
_cell.angle_gamma   90.00
#
_symmetry.space_group_name_H-M   'P 1'
#
loop_
_entity.id
_entity.type
_entity.pdbx_description
1 polymer ?
#
loop_
_entity_poly.entity_id
_entity_poly.type
_entity_poly.pdbx_seq_one_letter_code
_entity_poly.pdbx_strand_id
1 'polypeptide(L)'
;SWLDTHGKGTRVLVEPGEDFAAYRWGDTIDTVYPGISTRQFILREQLIMGSLPTADMMYAIDSPIQEGAYNWNALAPMARLFSAGDLLVQNNLQYERYGMPQPRILWQHFLKPVPGLGTPVGFGKPVPNKSTIPWIDEQVLKAPPNLPWPSPVEVLPVSNPRPIVRGESASNALVVDGDATGIADAASVGLLNGNPAILYAGTLDSHPSQLTSAIKQGAVLVVTDSNKKRAFKWDLLHGNVGYTETASENYASQHPSDAPLR
;
A
#
# COMPACT_ATOMS: atom_id res chain seq x y z
N SER A 1 -9.52 19.84 8.94
CA SER A 1 -9.81 18.53 9.56
C SER A 1 -8.88 18.27 10.75
N TRP A 2 -9.12 17.19 11.53
CA TRP A 2 -8.18 16.73 12.55
C TRP A 2 -6.78 16.46 11.95
N LEU A 3 -6.72 15.83 10.77
CA LEU A 3 -5.49 15.55 10.01
C LEU A 3 -4.67 16.81 9.69
N ASP A 4 -5.34 17.91 9.31
CA ASP A 4 -4.68 19.19 8.98
C ASP A 4 -3.97 19.82 10.19
N THR A 5 -4.46 19.55 11.40
CA THR A 5 -3.91 20.10 12.64
C THR A 5 -2.78 19.24 13.25
N HIS A 6 -2.65 17.97 12.85
CA HIS A 6 -1.74 17.01 13.49
C HIS A 6 -0.56 16.53 12.62
N GLY A 7 -0.41 17.00 11.37
CA GLY A 7 0.68 16.51 10.50
C GLY A 7 1.05 17.43 9.32
N LYS A 8 1.47 18.67 9.61
CA LYS A 8 1.89 19.63 8.58
C LYS A 8 3.32 19.29 8.10
N GLY A 9 3.46 18.69 6.93
CA GLY A 9 4.77 18.37 6.32
C GLY A 9 4.91 16.91 5.86
N THR A 10 3.89 16.09 6.10
CA THR A 10 3.81 14.70 5.66
C THR A 10 2.43 14.43 5.07
N ARG A 11 2.32 13.34 4.32
CA ARG A 11 1.07 12.90 3.71
C ARG A 11 0.27 11.99 4.64
N VAL A 12 -0.94 11.62 4.21
CA VAL A 12 -1.74 10.56 4.82
C VAL A 12 -1.80 9.39 3.84
N LEU A 13 -1.39 8.20 4.26
CA LEU A 13 -1.64 6.98 3.49
C LEU A 13 -3.04 6.47 3.86
N VAL A 14 -3.90 6.20 2.89
CA VAL A 14 -5.26 5.72 3.11
C VAL A 14 -5.35 4.26 2.68
N GLU A 15 -5.85 3.40 3.58
CA GLU A 15 -6.03 1.97 3.37
C GLU A 15 -7.42 1.50 3.88
N PRO A 16 -7.98 0.41 3.32
CA PRO A 16 -7.58 -0.17 2.05
C PRO A 16 -7.85 0.83 0.91
N GLY A 17 -7.21 0.63 -0.24
CA GLY A 17 -7.61 1.25 -1.49
C GLY A 17 -9.08 0.96 -1.82
N GLU A 18 -9.72 1.79 -2.63
CA GLU A 18 -11.14 1.68 -3.02
C GLU A 18 -11.33 1.79 -4.53
N ASP A 19 -12.04 0.86 -5.19
CA ASP A 19 -12.34 1.02 -6.64
C ASP A 19 -13.09 2.34 -6.89
N PHE A 20 -14.08 2.60 -6.05
CA PHE A 20 -14.83 3.84 -5.94
C PHE A 20 -15.20 4.09 -4.48
N ALA A 21 -15.41 5.36 -4.14
CA ALA A 21 -15.80 5.80 -2.81
C ALA A 21 -17.28 5.52 -2.48
N ALA A 22 -17.61 4.23 -2.37
CA ALA A 22 -18.92 3.77 -1.94
C ALA A 22 -18.91 3.51 -0.43
N TYR A 23 -19.37 4.48 0.36
CA TYR A 23 -19.48 4.34 1.81
C TYR A 23 -20.87 3.82 2.22
N ARG A 24 -20.97 3.29 3.43
CA ARG A 24 -22.25 2.81 3.99
C ARG A 24 -23.30 3.92 4.11
N TRP A 25 -22.87 5.18 4.20
CA TRP A 25 -23.73 6.36 4.31
C TRP A 25 -24.04 7.04 2.96
N GLY A 26 -23.36 6.67 1.89
CA GLY A 26 -23.52 7.31 0.59
C GLY A 26 -22.44 6.88 -0.41
N ASP A 27 -22.74 7.04 -1.68
CA ASP A 27 -21.83 6.76 -2.78
C ASP A 27 -21.43 8.08 -3.43
N THR A 28 -20.16 8.47 -3.24
CA THR A 28 -19.63 9.73 -3.79
C THR A 28 -18.87 9.54 -5.08
N ILE A 29 -18.70 8.28 -5.54
CA ILE A 29 -17.87 7.87 -6.66
C ILE A 29 -16.38 8.18 -6.42
N ASP A 30 -16.04 9.44 -6.22
CA ASP A 30 -14.71 9.92 -5.85
C ASP A 30 -14.56 10.01 -4.33
N THR A 31 -13.34 9.78 -3.86
CA THR A 31 -13.01 9.86 -2.44
C THR A 31 -13.30 11.23 -1.83
N VAL A 32 -13.75 11.26 -0.57
CA VAL A 32 -14.15 12.52 0.10
C VAL A 32 -12.96 13.40 0.53
N TYR A 33 -11.75 12.84 0.58
CA TYR A 33 -10.58 13.49 1.18
C TYR A 33 -10.23 14.87 0.61
N PRO A 34 -10.25 15.11 -0.72
CA PRO A 34 -10.03 16.44 -1.29
C PRO A 34 -11.01 17.49 -0.80
N GLY A 35 -12.25 17.10 -0.46
CA GLY A 35 -13.30 18.02 -0.02
C GLY A 35 -13.25 18.36 1.48
N ILE A 36 -12.56 17.55 2.29
CA ILE A 36 -12.61 17.65 3.76
C ILE A 36 -11.25 17.88 4.42
N SER A 37 -10.15 17.77 3.67
CA SER A 37 -8.78 17.89 4.18
C SER A 37 -7.89 18.66 3.21
N THR A 38 -7.00 19.49 3.74
CA THR A 38 -5.97 20.19 2.94
C THR A 38 -4.64 19.44 2.91
N ARG A 39 -4.45 18.48 3.83
CA ARG A 39 -3.28 17.61 3.85
C ARG A 39 -3.30 16.64 2.66
N GLN A 40 -2.16 16.56 1.98
CA GLN A 40 -1.96 15.61 0.87
C GLN A 40 -2.17 14.17 1.35
N PHE A 41 -2.79 13.35 0.50
CA PHE A 41 -3.02 11.93 0.76
C PHE A 41 -2.51 11.05 -0.39
N ILE A 42 -2.34 9.77 -0.10
CA ILE A 42 -2.10 8.69 -1.05
C ILE A 42 -3.22 7.69 -0.83
N LEU A 43 -3.95 7.35 -1.88
CA LEU A 43 -5.02 6.36 -1.88
C LEU A 43 -4.97 5.63 -3.21
N ARG A 44 -5.05 4.29 -3.18
CA ARG A 44 -5.23 3.52 -4.40
C ARG A 44 -6.70 3.47 -4.78
N GLU A 45 -7.00 4.00 -5.95
CA GLU A 45 -8.30 3.87 -6.61
C GLU A 45 -8.19 3.05 -7.90
N GLN A 46 -9.33 2.74 -8.53
CA GLN A 46 -9.36 1.99 -9.79
C GLN A 46 -8.48 2.64 -10.87
N LEU A 47 -8.51 3.97 -10.96
CA LEU A 47 -7.65 4.74 -11.85
C LEU A 47 -6.54 5.41 -11.04
N ILE A 48 -5.32 4.90 -11.19
CA ILE A 48 -4.17 5.48 -10.51
C ILE A 48 -3.75 6.78 -11.21
N MET A 49 -3.98 7.90 -10.54
CA MET A 49 -3.52 9.21 -10.97
C MET A 49 -2.06 9.41 -10.53
N GLY A 50 -1.11 8.92 -11.32
CA GLY A 50 0.31 9.02 -11.01
C GLY A 50 1.21 8.48 -12.13
N SER A 51 2.51 8.43 -11.84
CA SER A 51 3.49 7.78 -12.71
C SER A 51 3.47 6.25 -12.51
N LEU A 52 3.99 5.49 -13.47
CA LEU A 52 4.12 4.03 -13.34
C LEU A 52 4.84 3.59 -12.05
N PRO A 53 5.95 4.23 -11.60
CA PRO A 53 6.56 3.88 -10.32
C PRO A 53 5.69 4.18 -9.10
N THR A 54 4.80 5.17 -9.19
CA THR A 54 3.83 5.46 -8.12
C THR A 54 2.81 4.33 -8.04
N ALA A 55 2.31 3.88 -9.20
CA ALA A 55 1.41 2.74 -9.27
C ALA A 55 2.05 1.48 -8.70
N ASP A 56 3.28 1.14 -9.12
CA ASP A 56 4.05 -0.01 -8.60
C ASP A 56 4.10 -0.02 -7.06
N MET A 57 4.48 1.10 -6.47
CA MET A 57 4.53 1.27 -5.00
C MET A 57 3.15 1.12 -4.34
N MET A 58 2.08 1.61 -4.97
CA MET A 58 0.72 1.50 -4.45
C MET A 58 0.18 0.07 -4.54
N TYR A 59 0.52 -0.68 -5.58
CA TYR A 59 0.20 -2.11 -5.67
C TYR A 59 0.96 -2.92 -4.63
N ALA A 60 2.24 -2.64 -4.44
CA ALA A 60 3.08 -3.35 -3.48
C ALA A 60 2.59 -3.22 -2.03
N ILE A 61 1.92 -2.11 -1.69
CA ILE A 61 1.35 -1.89 -0.36
C ILE A 61 -0.09 -2.40 -0.25
N ASP A 62 -0.97 -2.05 -1.18
CA ASP A 62 -2.41 -2.29 -1.01
C ASP A 62 -2.86 -3.67 -1.52
N SER A 63 -2.33 -4.20 -2.63
CA SER A 63 -2.78 -5.52 -3.14
C SER A 63 -2.68 -6.65 -2.10
N PRO A 64 -1.55 -6.82 -1.38
CA PRO A 64 -1.49 -7.83 -0.33
C PRO A 64 -2.43 -7.55 0.86
N ILE A 65 -2.87 -6.30 1.10
CA ILE A 65 -3.94 -5.98 2.06
C ILE A 65 -5.29 -6.45 1.50
N GLN A 66 -5.59 -6.13 0.24
CA GLN A 66 -6.81 -6.55 -0.46
C GLN A 66 -6.97 -8.08 -0.45
N GLU A 67 -5.87 -8.81 -0.63
CA GLU A 67 -5.82 -10.27 -0.68
C GLU A 67 -5.69 -10.94 0.71
N GLY A 68 -5.53 -10.15 1.78
CA GLY A 68 -5.38 -10.68 3.15
C GLY A 68 -4.05 -11.42 3.38
N ALA A 69 -3.01 -11.11 2.61
CA ALA A 69 -1.69 -11.72 2.67
C ALA A 69 -0.58 -10.74 3.16
N TYR A 70 -0.96 -9.55 3.62
CA TYR A 70 0.00 -8.50 3.97
C TYR A 70 0.95 -8.86 5.12
N ASN A 71 2.24 -8.56 4.94
CA ASN A 71 3.21 -8.59 6.02
C ASN A 71 3.25 -7.23 6.74
N TRP A 72 2.56 -7.15 7.88
CA TRP A 72 2.37 -5.93 8.67
C TRP A 72 3.67 -5.25 9.14
N ASN A 73 4.82 -5.95 9.16
CA ASN A 73 6.12 -5.33 9.45
C ASN A 73 6.56 -4.34 8.35
N ALA A 74 6.08 -4.51 7.11
CA ALA A 74 6.41 -3.63 5.99
C ALA A 74 5.60 -2.33 6.00
N LEU A 75 4.46 -2.27 6.70
CA LEU A 75 3.49 -1.18 6.57
C LEU A 75 4.09 0.20 6.90
N ALA A 76 4.69 0.34 8.08
CA ALA A 76 5.26 1.62 8.49
C ALA A 76 6.49 2.02 7.64
N PRO A 77 7.47 1.15 7.35
CA PRO A 77 8.56 1.50 6.43
C PRO A 77 8.08 1.91 5.03
N MET A 78 7.09 1.22 4.45
CA MET A 78 6.52 1.57 3.14
C MET A 78 5.77 2.91 3.20
N ALA A 79 4.97 3.15 4.24
CA ALA A 79 4.31 4.44 4.48
C ALA A 79 5.33 5.59 4.55
N ARG A 80 6.51 5.39 5.16
CA ARG A 80 7.58 6.39 5.19
C ARG A 80 8.14 6.71 3.80
N LEU A 81 8.16 5.76 2.85
CA LEU A 81 8.60 6.04 1.47
C LEU A 81 7.66 7.02 0.78
N PHE A 82 6.35 6.89 1.03
CA PHE A 82 5.33 7.87 0.60
C PHE A 82 5.40 9.20 1.36
N SER A 83 6.29 9.32 2.34
CA SER A 83 6.34 10.45 3.28
C SER A 83 5.04 10.59 4.07
N ALA A 84 4.37 9.46 4.36
CA ALA A 84 3.15 9.44 5.15
C ALA A 84 3.49 9.56 6.64
N GLY A 85 2.86 10.52 7.31
CA GLY A 85 2.93 10.69 8.75
C GLY A 85 1.80 10.02 9.51
N ASP A 86 0.74 9.65 8.80
CA ASP A 86 -0.40 8.94 9.35
C ASP A 86 -0.89 7.92 8.33
N LEU A 87 -1.33 6.78 8.85
CA LEU A 87 -2.14 5.79 8.17
C LEU A 87 -3.60 6.04 8.55
N LEU A 88 -4.48 6.18 7.57
CA LEU A 88 -5.92 6.27 7.77
C LEU A 88 -6.56 4.98 7.29
N VAL A 89 -7.28 4.29 8.18
CA VAL A 89 -8.04 3.08 7.87
C VAL A 89 -9.51 3.41 7.69
N GLN A 90 -10.06 3.11 6.50
CA GLN A 90 -11.46 3.35 6.14
C GLN A 90 -12.34 2.13 6.40
N ASN A 91 -13.08 2.13 7.51
CA ASN A 91 -13.87 0.96 7.94
C ASN A 91 -15.36 1.03 7.55
N ASN A 92 -15.77 2.09 6.87
CA ASN A 92 -17.17 2.38 6.52
C ASN A 92 -17.50 2.16 5.05
N LEU A 93 -16.61 1.55 4.27
CA LEU A 93 -16.84 1.22 2.86
C LEU A 93 -17.88 0.11 2.68
N GLN A 94 -18.65 0.15 1.59
CA GLN A 94 -19.51 -0.95 1.15
C GLN A 94 -18.65 -2.05 0.56
N TYR A 95 -17.86 -2.71 1.42
CA TYR A 95 -16.83 -3.66 1.04
C TYR A 95 -17.37 -4.78 0.14
N GLU A 96 -18.62 -5.19 0.34
CA GLU A 96 -19.28 -6.23 -0.46
C GLU A 96 -19.49 -5.85 -1.93
N ARG A 97 -19.50 -4.54 -2.24
CA ARG A 97 -19.83 -4.04 -3.57
C ARG A 97 -18.70 -4.26 -4.57
N TYR A 98 -17.45 -4.19 -4.07
CA TYR A 98 -16.24 -4.30 -4.88
C TYR A 98 -15.28 -5.38 -4.37
N GLY A 99 -15.75 -6.31 -3.52
CA GLY A 99 -14.92 -7.40 -3.02
C GLY A 99 -13.73 -6.95 -2.16
N MET A 100 -13.90 -5.86 -1.41
CA MET A 100 -12.85 -5.28 -0.58
C MET A 100 -12.69 -6.03 0.75
N PRO A 101 -11.55 -5.88 1.46
CA PRO A 101 -11.38 -6.42 2.79
C PRO A 101 -12.52 -6.06 3.73
N GLN A 102 -13.06 -7.06 4.42
CA GLN A 102 -14.09 -6.82 5.42
C GLN A 102 -13.49 -5.95 6.55
N PRO A 103 -14.09 -4.77 6.88
CA PRO A 103 -13.49 -3.83 7.82
C PRO A 103 -13.14 -4.38 9.20
N ARG A 104 -13.99 -5.24 9.77
CA ARG A 104 -13.73 -5.86 11.08
C ARG A 104 -12.55 -6.84 11.03
N ILE A 105 -12.36 -7.53 9.91
CA ILE A 105 -11.26 -8.47 9.68
C ILE A 105 -9.98 -7.70 9.44
N LEU A 106 -9.99 -6.66 8.59
CA LEU A 106 -8.84 -5.78 8.41
C LEU A 106 -8.41 -5.13 9.72
N TRP A 107 -9.38 -4.58 10.48
CA TRP A 107 -9.10 -3.91 11.75
C TRP A 107 -8.47 -4.82 12.80
N GLN A 108 -8.72 -6.13 12.75
CA GLN A 108 -8.16 -7.08 13.71
C GLN A 108 -6.62 -7.01 13.80
N HIS A 109 -5.97 -6.64 12.69
CA HIS A 109 -4.52 -6.53 12.60
C HIS A 109 -3.95 -5.33 13.37
N PHE A 110 -4.78 -4.34 13.67
CA PHE A 110 -4.42 -3.13 14.42
C PHE A 110 -4.84 -3.17 15.90
N LEU A 111 -5.52 -4.25 16.33
CA LEU A 111 -5.85 -4.46 17.76
C LEU A 111 -4.63 -4.77 18.62
N LYS A 112 -3.53 -5.18 17.98
CA LYS A 112 -2.22 -5.31 18.59
C LYS A 112 -1.29 -4.25 17.99
N PRO A 113 -0.30 -3.77 18.76
CA PRO A 113 0.68 -2.83 18.22
C PRO A 113 1.35 -3.37 16.95
N VAL A 114 1.26 -2.59 15.87
CA VAL A 114 1.98 -2.84 14.61
C VAL A 114 3.31 -2.09 14.67
N PRO A 115 4.46 -2.73 14.39
CA PRO A 115 5.76 -2.06 14.45
C PRO A 115 5.80 -0.78 13.62
N GLY A 116 6.18 0.33 14.26
CA GLY A 116 6.29 1.64 13.61
C GLY A 116 4.98 2.42 13.45
N LEU A 117 3.85 1.90 13.94
CA LEU A 117 2.59 2.64 14.06
C LEU A 117 2.28 2.98 15.52
N GLY A 118 1.72 4.18 15.72
CA GLY A 118 1.27 4.68 17.01
C GLY A 118 -0.14 4.18 17.37
N THR A 119 -0.64 4.63 18.53
CA THR A 119 -1.99 4.31 18.99
C THR A 119 -3.03 4.92 18.04
N PRO A 120 -4.05 4.15 17.61
CA PRO A 120 -5.12 4.65 16.76
C PRO A 120 -5.99 5.70 17.45
N VAL A 121 -6.46 6.66 16.67
CA VAL A 121 -7.53 7.61 17.03
C VAL A 121 -8.74 7.32 16.15
N GLY A 122 -9.83 6.89 16.77
CA GLY A 122 -11.08 6.56 16.09
C GLY A 122 -12.02 7.76 15.94
N PHE A 123 -12.65 7.86 14.76
CA PHE A 123 -13.62 8.89 14.42
C PHE A 123 -14.98 8.27 14.07
N GLY A 124 -16.02 8.73 14.77
CA GLY A 124 -17.37 8.18 14.67
C GLY A 124 -17.63 7.08 15.69
N LYS A 125 -18.90 6.70 15.85
CA LYS A 125 -19.30 5.64 16.79
C LYS A 125 -18.90 4.28 16.21
N PRO A 126 -18.16 3.42 16.94
CA PRO A 126 -17.91 2.05 16.51
C PRO A 126 -19.22 1.27 16.38
N VAL A 127 -19.57 0.92 15.15
CA VAL A 127 -20.80 0.20 14.82
C VAL A 127 -20.52 -0.82 13.72
N PRO A 128 -21.31 -1.90 13.64
CA PRO A 128 -21.18 -2.85 12.56
C PRO A 128 -21.37 -2.19 11.19
N ASN A 129 -20.40 -2.34 10.30
CA ASN A 129 -20.58 -2.08 8.87
C ASN A 129 -21.32 -3.27 8.26
N LYS A 130 -22.66 -3.22 8.31
CA LYS A 130 -23.52 -4.33 7.87
C LYS A 130 -23.67 -4.31 6.35
N SER A 131 -23.19 -5.37 5.70
CA SER A 131 -23.47 -5.61 4.28
C SER A 131 -24.97 -5.77 4.03
N THR A 132 -25.44 -5.29 2.86
CA THR A 132 -26.83 -5.46 2.40
C THR A 132 -27.06 -6.80 1.70
N ILE A 133 -25.99 -7.50 1.32
CA ILE A 133 -26.03 -8.87 0.78
C ILE A 133 -25.24 -9.83 1.68
N PRO A 134 -25.56 -11.14 1.69
CA PRO A 134 -24.74 -12.12 2.40
C PRO A 134 -23.31 -12.09 1.87
N TRP A 135 -22.35 -11.80 2.76
CA TRP A 135 -20.92 -11.84 2.47
C TRP A 135 -20.22 -12.58 3.60
N ILE A 136 -20.01 -13.88 3.38
CA ILE A 136 -19.38 -14.79 4.34
C ILE A 136 -18.30 -15.54 3.59
N ASP A 137 -17.07 -15.40 4.06
CA ASP A 137 -15.88 -16.07 3.54
C ASP A 137 -15.14 -16.81 4.66
N GLU A 138 -14.06 -17.51 4.32
CA GLU A 138 -13.26 -18.27 5.28
C GLU A 138 -12.60 -17.38 6.33
N GLN A 139 -12.28 -16.11 6.03
CA GLN A 139 -11.70 -15.19 7.01
C GLN A 139 -12.73 -14.80 8.06
N VAL A 140 -13.96 -14.47 7.63
CA VAL A 140 -15.09 -14.19 8.52
C VAL A 140 -15.41 -15.40 9.41
N LEU A 141 -15.40 -16.60 8.85
CA LEU A 141 -15.68 -17.83 9.59
C LEU A 141 -14.59 -18.20 10.60
N LYS A 142 -13.32 -17.84 10.32
CA LYS A 142 -12.18 -18.05 11.23
C LYS A 142 -12.06 -16.96 12.30
N ALA A 143 -12.72 -15.82 12.11
CA ALA A 143 -12.59 -14.67 12.98
C ALA A 143 -13.06 -14.98 14.41
N PRO A 144 -12.35 -14.49 15.45
CA PRO A 144 -12.83 -14.59 16.82
C PRO A 144 -14.24 -13.98 16.97
N PRO A 145 -15.19 -14.67 17.63
CA PRO A 145 -16.58 -14.21 17.70
C PRO A 145 -16.71 -12.85 18.41
N ASN A 146 -15.76 -12.53 19.30
CA ASN A 146 -15.73 -11.33 20.13
C ASN A 146 -14.82 -10.21 19.60
N LEU A 147 -14.43 -10.22 18.32
CA LEU A 147 -13.68 -9.10 17.73
C LEU A 147 -14.44 -7.77 17.92
N PRO A 148 -13.81 -6.69 18.41
CA PRO A 148 -14.49 -5.40 18.51
C PRO A 148 -14.82 -4.83 17.12
N TRP A 149 -15.83 -3.97 17.06
CA TRP A 149 -16.12 -3.19 15.85
C TRP A 149 -15.19 -1.97 15.79
N PRO A 150 -14.58 -1.65 14.64
CA PRO A 150 -13.82 -0.41 14.47
C PRO A 150 -14.73 0.83 14.45
N SER A 151 -14.13 1.99 14.68
CA SER A 151 -14.75 3.27 14.28
C SER A 151 -14.81 3.36 12.75
N PRO A 152 -15.77 4.11 12.18
CA PRO A 152 -15.86 4.34 10.73
C PRO A 152 -14.54 4.74 10.07
N VAL A 153 -13.75 5.56 10.75
CA VAL A 153 -12.39 5.94 10.34
C VAL A 153 -11.47 5.81 11.55
N GLU A 154 -10.28 5.26 11.33
CA GLU A 154 -9.24 5.12 12.35
C GLU A 154 -7.95 5.73 11.81
N VAL A 155 -7.25 6.54 12.61
CA VAL A 155 -5.98 7.17 12.20
C VAL A 155 -4.84 6.73 13.11
N LEU A 156 -3.78 6.19 12.53
CA LEU A 156 -2.60 5.70 13.23
C LEU A 156 -1.38 6.55 12.84
N PRO A 157 -0.71 7.21 13.79
CA PRO A 157 0.54 7.93 13.50
C PRO A 157 1.63 6.97 13.00
N VAL A 158 2.35 7.36 11.96
CA VAL A 158 3.54 6.63 11.48
C VAL A 158 4.76 7.19 12.20
N SER A 159 5.46 6.34 12.97
CA SER A 159 6.67 6.75 13.69
C SER A 159 7.78 7.15 12.72
N ASN A 160 8.54 8.19 13.05
CA ASN A 160 9.68 8.69 12.27
C ASN A 160 9.35 8.90 10.78
N PRO A 161 8.31 9.69 10.45
CA PRO A 161 7.96 9.91 9.06
C PRO A 161 9.04 10.76 8.38
N ARG A 162 9.19 10.57 7.07
CA ARG A 162 10.20 11.28 6.27
C ARG A 162 9.58 12.54 5.66
N PRO A 163 10.33 13.65 5.56
CA PRO A 163 9.86 14.83 4.84
C PRO A 163 9.56 14.50 3.37
N ILE A 164 8.57 15.20 2.81
CA ILE A 164 8.19 15.05 1.39
C ILE A 164 9.39 15.36 0.46
N VAL A 165 10.07 16.47 0.74
CA VAL A 165 11.31 16.85 0.05
C VAL A 165 12.47 16.51 0.96
N ARG A 166 13.34 15.61 0.51
CA ARG A 166 14.48 15.13 1.29
C ARG A 166 15.62 14.70 0.38
N GLY A 167 16.84 14.79 0.91
CA GLY A 167 18.01 14.12 0.35
C GLY A 167 18.28 12.81 1.09
N GLU A 168 18.86 11.84 0.41
CA GLU A 168 19.25 10.55 0.99
C GLU A 168 20.76 10.36 0.87
N SER A 169 21.35 9.67 1.84
CA SER A 169 22.75 9.26 1.73
C SER A 169 22.90 8.23 0.63
N ALA A 170 23.89 8.42 -0.24
CA ALA A 170 24.28 7.40 -1.22
C ALA A 170 25.10 6.27 -0.60
N SER A 171 25.56 6.43 0.65
CA SER A 171 26.29 5.38 1.39
C SER A 171 25.35 4.29 1.88
N ASN A 172 25.76 3.03 1.73
CA ASN A 172 24.98 1.85 2.09
C ASN A 172 23.58 1.83 1.46
N ALA A 173 23.47 2.30 0.21
CA ALA A 173 22.22 2.23 -0.54
C ALA A 173 21.73 0.79 -0.70
N LEU A 174 20.42 0.61 -0.79
CA LEU A 174 19.80 -0.65 -1.15
C LEU A 174 19.64 -0.70 -2.67
N VAL A 175 20.38 -1.60 -3.33
CA VAL A 175 20.21 -1.87 -4.76
C VAL A 175 19.23 -3.04 -4.88
N VAL A 176 18.06 -2.81 -5.47
CA VAL A 176 16.99 -3.81 -5.56
C VAL A 176 16.86 -4.28 -7.00
N ASP A 177 17.08 -5.56 -7.24
CA ASP A 177 16.73 -6.24 -8.48
C ASP A 177 15.31 -6.83 -8.33
N GLY A 178 14.34 -6.12 -8.89
CA GLY A 178 12.92 -6.35 -8.67
C GLY A 178 12.07 -5.10 -8.91
N ASP A 179 10.86 -5.13 -8.37
CA ASP A 179 9.85 -4.05 -8.36
C ASP A 179 9.55 -3.62 -6.91
N ALA A 180 8.54 -2.76 -6.69
CA ALA A 180 8.18 -2.29 -5.36
C ALA A 180 7.68 -3.40 -4.41
N THR A 181 7.21 -4.54 -4.92
CA THR A 181 6.88 -5.69 -4.07
C THR A 181 8.15 -6.23 -3.40
N GLY A 182 9.26 -6.28 -4.14
CA GLY A 182 10.58 -6.62 -3.58
C GLY A 182 11.07 -5.61 -2.54
N ILE A 183 10.71 -4.32 -2.69
CA ILE A 183 10.96 -3.30 -1.66
C ILE A 183 10.12 -3.56 -0.41
N ALA A 184 8.84 -3.92 -0.56
CA ALA A 184 7.96 -4.28 0.55
C ALA A 184 8.46 -5.52 1.30
N ASP A 185 8.95 -6.53 0.57
CA ASP A 185 9.57 -7.72 1.17
C ASP A 185 10.82 -7.36 1.96
N ALA A 186 11.71 -6.54 1.38
CA ALA A 186 12.89 -6.01 2.06
C ALA A 186 12.53 -5.19 3.31
N ALA A 187 11.45 -4.41 3.23
CA ALA A 187 10.91 -3.65 4.36
C ALA A 187 10.47 -4.56 5.50
N SER A 188 9.79 -5.66 5.16
CA SER A 188 9.23 -6.60 6.12
C SER A 188 10.28 -7.30 7.00
N VAL A 189 11.51 -7.44 6.47
CA VAL A 189 12.67 -8.00 7.18
C VAL A 189 13.62 -6.93 7.71
N GLY A 190 13.23 -5.66 7.63
CA GLY A 190 13.91 -4.54 8.30
C GLY A 190 15.03 -3.87 7.49
N LEU A 191 15.21 -4.19 6.21
CA LEU A 191 16.27 -3.58 5.38
C LEU A 191 16.05 -2.07 5.14
N LEU A 192 14.83 -1.58 5.34
CA LEU A 192 14.50 -0.15 5.22
C LEU A 192 14.63 0.64 6.54
N ASN A 193 14.97 0.00 7.67
CA ASN A 193 14.99 0.65 8.98
C ASN A 193 16.01 1.79 9.09
N GLY A 194 17.10 1.72 8.32
CA GLY A 194 18.12 2.77 8.24
C GLY A 194 17.76 3.93 7.30
N ASN A 195 16.56 3.95 6.72
CA ASN A 195 16.18 4.86 5.63
C ASN A 195 17.22 4.92 4.49
N PRO A 196 17.68 3.77 3.96
CA PRO A 196 18.65 3.79 2.87
C PRO A 196 18.09 4.51 1.64
N ALA A 197 18.97 5.06 0.81
CA ALA A 197 18.61 5.32 -0.58
C ALA A 197 18.29 3.99 -1.25
N ILE A 198 17.23 3.96 -2.07
CA ILE A 198 16.81 2.78 -2.81
C ILE A 198 17.10 3.04 -4.29
N LEU A 199 17.85 2.15 -4.91
CA LEU A 199 18.22 2.20 -6.32
C LEU A 199 17.74 0.92 -7.00
N TYR A 200 17.00 1.02 -8.09
CA TYR A 200 16.62 -0.17 -8.86
C TYR A 200 17.78 -0.64 -9.74
N ALA A 201 18.10 -1.93 -9.68
CA ALA A 201 19.17 -2.55 -10.48
C ALA A 201 18.93 -2.34 -11.98
N GLY A 202 17.71 -2.55 -12.46
CA GLY A 202 17.35 -2.33 -13.88
C GLY A 202 17.54 -0.88 -14.35
N THR A 203 17.46 0.10 -13.45
CA THR A 203 17.83 1.49 -13.80
C THR A 203 19.34 1.63 -13.91
N LEU A 204 20.09 1.01 -12.98
CA LEU A 204 21.55 1.05 -12.92
C LEU A 204 22.23 0.29 -14.06
N ASP A 205 21.56 -0.66 -14.72
CA ASP A 205 22.07 -1.38 -15.89
C ASP A 205 22.47 -0.43 -17.03
N SER A 206 21.72 0.66 -17.21
CA SER A 206 22.04 1.72 -18.18
C SER A 206 23.00 2.79 -17.64
N HIS A 207 23.41 2.68 -16.37
CA HIS A 207 24.24 3.66 -15.65
C HIS A 207 25.41 2.99 -14.88
N PRO A 208 26.34 2.31 -15.57
CA PRO A 208 27.38 1.49 -14.94
C PRO A 208 28.33 2.27 -14.00
N SER A 209 28.54 3.57 -14.24
CA SER A 209 29.33 4.44 -13.35
C SER A 209 28.63 4.69 -12.01
N GLN A 210 27.30 4.82 -12.02
CA GLN A 210 26.49 4.95 -10.81
C GLN A 210 26.46 3.63 -10.04
N LEU A 211 26.29 2.50 -10.73
CA LEU A 211 26.37 1.16 -10.12
C LEU A 211 27.72 0.96 -9.41
N THR A 212 28.82 1.24 -10.11
CA THR A 212 30.17 1.14 -9.54
C THR A 212 30.33 2.04 -8.31
N SER A 213 29.75 3.24 -8.35
CA SER A 213 29.79 4.19 -7.23
C SER A 213 29.00 3.68 -6.02
N ALA A 214 27.80 3.13 -6.23
CA ALA A 214 26.98 2.54 -5.18
C ALA A 214 27.71 1.38 -4.49
N ILE A 215 28.30 0.47 -5.28
CA ILE A 215 29.10 -0.65 -4.76
C ILE A 215 30.28 -0.15 -3.91
N LYS A 216 31.04 0.84 -4.40
CA LYS A 216 32.16 1.44 -3.65
C LYS A 216 31.73 2.11 -2.36
N GLN A 217 30.48 2.56 -2.27
CA GLN A 217 29.90 3.20 -1.10
C GLN A 217 29.17 2.20 -0.17
N GLY A 218 29.38 0.90 -0.36
CA GLY A 218 28.87 -0.14 0.54
C GLY A 218 27.43 -0.55 0.27
N ALA A 219 26.93 -0.40 -0.96
CA ALA A 219 25.57 -0.80 -1.29
C ALA A 219 25.29 -2.29 -0.98
N VAL A 220 24.08 -2.55 -0.48
CA VAL A 220 23.54 -3.89 -0.25
C VAL A 220 22.67 -4.26 -1.45
N LEU A 221 22.99 -5.37 -2.11
CA LEU A 221 22.18 -5.93 -3.19
C LEU A 221 21.07 -6.81 -2.62
N VAL A 222 19.83 -6.54 -3.03
CA VAL A 222 18.65 -7.35 -2.76
C VAL A 222 18.16 -7.90 -4.09
N VAL A 223 18.27 -9.21 -4.27
CA VAL A 223 17.76 -9.92 -5.45
C VAL A 223 16.41 -10.53 -5.09
N THR A 224 15.39 -10.24 -5.88
CA THR A 224 14.02 -10.70 -5.66
C THR A 224 13.47 -11.36 -6.91
N ASP A 225 12.41 -12.14 -6.76
CA ASP A 225 11.64 -12.67 -7.89
C ASP A 225 10.45 -11.78 -8.25
N SER A 226 10.39 -10.53 -7.77
CA SER A 226 9.14 -9.77 -7.72
C SER A 226 8.69 -9.22 -9.08
N ASN A 227 9.63 -8.79 -9.93
CA ASN A 227 9.38 -8.26 -11.28
C ASN A 227 9.12 -9.39 -12.30
N LYS A 228 7.96 -10.04 -12.16
CA LYS A 228 7.55 -11.19 -12.98
C LYS A 228 6.96 -10.72 -14.32
N LYS A 229 7.30 -11.42 -15.41
CA LYS A 229 6.55 -11.31 -16.66
C LYS A 229 5.17 -11.94 -16.44
N ARG A 230 4.10 -11.15 -16.48
CA ARG A 230 2.71 -11.61 -16.28
C ARG A 230 1.71 -10.62 -16.86
N ALA A 231 0.51 -11.10 -17.16
CA ALA A 231 -0.64 -10.25 -17.48
C ALA A 231 -1.06 -9.43 -16.25
N PHE A 232 -1.59 -8.23 -16.50
CA PHE A 232 -1.97 -7.29 -15.47
C PHE A 232 -3.18 -6.46 -15.88
N LYS A 233 -4.24 -6.53 -15.07
CA LYS A 233 -5.46 -5.75 -15.24
C LYS A 233 -5.46 -4.52 -14.33
N TRP A 234 -5.70 -3.36 -14.91
CA TRP A 234 -5.62 -2.08 -14.19
C TRP A 234 -6.93 -1.65 -13.56
N ASP A 235 -8.03 -2.21 -14.01
CA ASP A 235 -9.39 -1.82 -13.66
C ASP A 235 -9.93 -2.51 -12.39
N LEU A 236 -9.07 -3.21 -11.64
CA LEU A 236 -9.43 -3.96 -10.43
C LEU A 236 -8.40 -3.75 -9.32
N LEU A 237 -8.87 -3.75 -8.07
CA LEU A 237 -7.99 -3.69 -6.89
C LEU A 237 -7.46 -5.04 -6.42
N HIS A 238 -8.10 -6.15 -6.81
CA HIS A 238 -7.74 -7.51 -6.41
C HIS A 238 -7.89 -8.49 -7.58
N GLY A 239 -7.20 -9.63 -7.53
CA GLY A 239 -7.31 -10.67 -8.56
C GLY A 239 -6.88 -10.19 -9.95
N ASN A 240 -5.95 -9.23 -9.99
CA ASN A 240 -5.61 -8.45 -11.17
C ASN A 240 -4.28 -8.84 -11.82
N VAL A 241 -3.60 -9.86 -11.27
CA VAL A 241 -2.35 -10.41 -11.79
C VAL A 241 -2.56 -11.80 -12.36
N GLY A 242 -1.96 -12.07 -13.52
CA GLY A 242 -1.89 -13.40 -14.10
C GLY A 242 -0.78 -14.27 -13.50
N TYR A 243 -0.67 -15.49 -14.01
CA TYR A 243 0.46 -16.38 -13.71
C TYR A 243 1.78 -15.83 -14.27
N THR A 244 2.91 -16.33 -13.76
CA THR A 244 4.24 -16.01 -14.31
C THR A 244 4.42 -16.65 -15.68
N GLU A 245 4.54 -15.82 -16.70
CA GLU A 245 4.81 -16.23 -18.07
C GLU A 245 6.26 -16.67 -18.26
N THR A 246 6.44 -17.64 -19.14
CA THR A 246 7.73 -18.00 -19.71
C THR A 246 8.28 -16.89 -20.63
N ALA A 247 9.56 -16.96 -20.96
CA ALA A 247 10.18 -16.00 -21.88
C ALA A 247 9.46 -15.94 -23.25
N SER A 248 8.92 -17.07 -23.73
CA SER A 248 8.25 -17.19 -25.04
C SER A 248 6.78 -16.79 -25.05
N GLU A 249 6.07 -16.87 -23.92
CA GLU A 249 4.66 -16.44 -23.83
C GLU A 249 4.55 -14.92 -23.91
N ASN A 250 3.46 -14.38 -24.44
CA ASN A 250 3.22 -12.93 -24.50
C ASN A 250 1.71 -12.64 -24.34
N TYR A 251 1.07 -13.29 -23.36
CA TYR A 251 -0.36 -13.13 -23.14
C TYR A 251 -0.70 -11.78 -22.52
N ALA A 252 0.22 -11.24 -21.70
CA ALA A 252 0.18 -9.90 -21.12
C ALA A 252 0.03 -8.72 -22.11
N SER A 253 0.04 -8.97 -23.42
CA SER A 253 -0.14 -7.95 -24.47
C SER A 253 -1.31 -8.23 -25.41
N GLN A 254 -2.10 -9.28 -25.16
CA GLN A 254 -3.16 -9.74 -26.08
C GLN A 254 -4.57 -9.36 -25.60
N HIS A 255 -4.79 -9.16 -24.30
CA HIS A 255 -6.08 -8.72 -23.81
C HIS A 255 -6.19 -7.18 -23.88
N PRO A 256 -7.29 -6.59 -24.37
CA PRO A 256 -7.44 -5.13 -24.45
C PRO A 256 -7.35 -4.39 -23.10
N SER A 257 -7.51 -5.10 -21.98
CA SER A 257 -7.37 -4.56 -20.63
C SER A 257 -5.99 -4.83 -19.98
N ASP A 258 -5.07 -5.50 -20.69
CA ASP A 258 -3.74 -5.80 -20.16
C ASP A 258 -2.77 -4.67 -20.53
N ALA A 259 -2.13 -4.06 -19.53
CA ALA A 259 -1.09 -3.04 -19.75
C ALA A 259 0.10 -3.19 -18.77
N PRO A 260 0.93 -4.23 -18.89
CA PRO A 260 1.96 -4.54 -17.89
C PRO A 260 2.86 -3.34 -17.57
N LEU A 261 3.23 -3.18 -16.29
CA LEU A 261 4.34 -2.33 -15.87
C LEU A 261 5.63 -2.89 -16.49
N ARG A 262 6.18 -2.21 -17.49
CA ARG A 262 7.48 -2.50 -18.10
C ARG A 262 8.39 -1.30 -17.99
#